data_AF-A0A2E2WAL4-F1
#
_entry.id   AF-A0A2E2WAL4-F1
#
_cell.length_a   1.000
_cell.length_b   1.000
_cell.length_c   1.000
_cell.angle_alpha   90.00
_cell.angle_beta   90.00
_cell.angle_gamma   90.00
#
_symmetry.space_group_name_H-M   'P 1'
#
loop_
_entity.id
_entity.type
_entity.pdbx_description
1 polymer ?
#
loop_
_entity_poly.entity_id
_entity_poly.type
_entity_poly.pdbx_seq_one_letter_code
_entity_poly.pdbx_strand_id
1 'polypeptide(L)'
;MDNNNMKYRNIKYSYHEWKTWTGKLATGYHCEDKALLKGLNTVSFGTKTINEMQETIDDYIDNRQEHLDDQQQYDLAELEFMNKYGTLNAD
;
A
#
# COMPACT_ATOMS: atom_id res chain seq x y z
N MET A 1 8.49 -25.88 -0.94
CA MET A 1 7.56 -25.33 -1.95
C MET A 1 7.44 -23.87 -1.62
N ASP A 2 8.02 -23.00 -2.44
CA ASP A 2 8.01 -21.56 -2.21
C ASP A 2 6.60 -21.04 -2.52
N ASN A 3 5.77 -20.92 -1.48
CA ASN A 3 4.39 -20.42 -1.55
C ASN A 3 4.30 -18.91 -1.86
N ASN A 4 5.35 -18.31 -2.45
CA ASN A 4 5.53 -16.87 -2.59
C ASN A 4 5.13 -16.31 -3.96
N ASN A 5 4.48 -17.10 -4.82
CA ASN A 5 4.18 -16.69 -6.20
C ASN A 5 2.68 -16.75 -6.48
N MET A 6 1.91 -16.03 -5.66
CA MET A 6 0.47 -15.90 -5.86
C MET A 6 0.19 -14.77 -6.86
N LYS A 7 -0.85 -14.95 -7.68
CA LYS A 7 -1.20 -14.00 -8.74
C LYS A 7 -2.71 -13.87 -8.85
N TYR A 8 -3.21 -12.65 -8.90
CA TYR A 8 -4.63 -12.33 -9.08
C TYR A 8 -4.78 -11.10 -9.97
N ARG A 9 -5.65 -11.14 -10.99
CA ARG A 9 -5.82 -10.07 -12.01
C ARG A 9 -4.50 -9.52 -12.58
N ASN A 10 -3.53 -10.40 -12.80
CA ASN A 10 -2.17 -10.08 -13.21
C ASN A 10 -1.23 -9.40 -12.19
N ILE A 11 -1.71 -9.13 -10.99
CA ILE A 11 -0.94 -8.60 -9.87
C ILE A 11 -0.33 -9.74 -9.07
N LYS A 12 0.97 -9.64 -8.76
CA LYS A 12 1.67 -10.63 -7.92
C LYS A 12 1.64 -10.21 -6.45
N TYR A 13 1.45 -11.20 -5.58
CA TYR A 13 1.55 -11.03 -4.13
C TYR A 13 2.13 -12.30 -3.49
N SER A 14 2.65 -12.17 -2.28
CA SER A 14 3.35 -13.24 -1.55
C SER A 14 2.77 -13.43 -0.16
N TYR A 15 2.85 -14.65 0.34
CA TYR A 15 2.55 -14.96 1.74
C TYR A 15 3.83 -14.81 2.57
N HIS A 16 3.75 -14.13 3.70
CA HIS A 16 4.86 -13.90 4.61
C HIS A 16 4.54 -14.45 5.99
N GLU A 17 5.53 -15.09 6.59
CA GLU A 17 5.52 -15.48 7.99
C GLU A 17 6.69 -14.80 8.69
N TRP A 18 6.44 -14.20 9.84
CA TRP A 18 7.48 -13.55 10.63
C TRP A 18 7.24 -13.76 12.12
N LYS A 19 8.30 -13.61 12.91
CA LYS A 19 8.16 -13.56 14.37
C LYS A 19 7.92 -12.13 14.79
N THR A 20 6.86 -11.93 15.55
CA THR A 20 6.63 -10.66 16.26
C THR A 20 7.72 -10.45 17.31
N TRP A 21 7.85 -9.22 17.79
CA TRP A 21 8.78 -8.89 18.89
C TRP A 21 8.52 -9.70 20.17
N THR A 22 7.31 -10.26 20.33
CA THR A 22 6.95 -11.18 21.44
C THR A 22 7.32 -12.65 21.20
N GLY A 23 7.95 -12.98 20.08
CA GLY A 23 8.29 -14.34 19.69
C GLY A 23 7.12 -15.16 19.13
N LYS A 24 5.91 -14.61 19.10
CA LYS A 24 4.74 -15.24 18.48
C LYS A 24 4.87 -15.19 16.96
N LEU A 25 4.48 -16.28 16.31
CA LEU A 25 4.40 -16.38 14.85
C LEU A 25 3.22 -15.52 14.36
N ALA A 26 3.48 -14.66 13.39
CA ALA A 26 2.50 -13.90 12.65
C ALA A 26 2.61 -14.24 11.15
N THR A 27 1.49 -14.09 10.47
CA THR A 27 1.32 -14.50 9.08
C THR A 27 0.46 -13.47 8.35
N GLY A 28 0.71 -13.28 7.07
CA GLY A 28 -0.09 -12.38 6.24
C GLY A 28 0.31 -12.43 4.77
N TYR A 29 -0.45 -11.74 3.93
CA TYR A 29 -0.18 -11.57 2.52
C TYR A 29 0.37 -10.17 2.28
N HIS A 30 1.24 -10.04 1.28
CA HIS A 30 1.92 -8.80 0.95
C HIS A 30 1.91 -8.56 -0.55
N CYS A 31 1.60 -7.33 -0.96
CA CYS A 31 1.62 -6.88 -2.35
C CYS A 31 2.47 -5.61 -2.45
N GLU A 32 3.43 -5.62 -3.39
CA GLU A 32 4.33 -4.51 -3.71
C GLU A 32 4.38 -4.26 -5.23
N ASP A 33 3.30 -4.61 -5.94
CA ASP A 33 3.23 -4.47 -7.39
C ASP A 33 3.26 -2.99 -7.80
N LYS A 34 4.40 -2.57 -8.37
CA LYS A 34 4.65 -1.18 -8.77
C LYS A 34 3.69 -0.68 -9.83
N ALA A 35 3.15 -1.55 -10.69
CA ALA A 35 2.20 -1.14 -11.71
C ALA A 35 0.84 -0.83 -11.08
N LEU A 36 0.41 -1.69 -10.15
CA LEU A 36 -0.81 -1.47 -9.37
C LEU A 36 -0.74 -0.19 -8.56
N LEU A 37 0.40 0.15 -7.96
CA LEU A 37 0.52 1.26 -7.01
C LEU A 37 1.07 2.57 -7.61
N LYS A 38 1.34 2.60 -8.91
CA LYS A 38 1.97 3.77 -9.58
C LYS A 38 1.17 5.06 -9.35
N GLY A 39 1.82 6.12 -8.90
CA GLY A 39 1.16 7.43 -8.71
C GLY A 39 0.40 7.56 -7.40
N LEU A 40 0.48 6.56 -6.53
CA LEU A 40 0.05 6.64 -5.13
C LEU A 40 1.29 6.70 -4.24
N ASN A 41 1.15 7.28 -3.05
CA ASN A 41 2.21 7.27 -2.03
C ASN A 41 2.41 5.89 -1.40
N THR A 42 1.40 5.02 -1.49
CA THR A 42 1.48 3.63 -1.05
C THR A 42 2.46 2.84 -1.92
N VAL A 43 3.53 2.31 -1.30
CA VAL A 43 4.54 1.49 -2.00
C VAL A 43 4.30 -0.01 -1.86
N SER A 44 3.58 -0.42 -0.82
CA SER A 44 3.14 -1.80 -0.60
C SER A 44 2.01 -1.84 0.42
N PHE A 45 1.27 -2.94 0.44
CA PHE A 45 0.23 -3.19 1.42
C PHE A 45 0.20 -4.66 1.82
N GLY A 46 -0.43 -4.96 2.96
CA GLY A 46 -0.58 -6.33 3.43
C GLY A 46 -1.93 -6.58 4.08
N THR A 47 -2.36 -7.83 4.02
CA THR A 47 -3.65 -8.29 4.56
C THR A 47 -3.47 -9.58 5.33
N LYS A 48 -4.48 -9.96 6.13
CA LYS A 48 -4.40 -11.18 6.93
C LYS A 48 -4.81 -12.41 6.13
N THR A 49 -5.76 -12.24 5.21
CA THR A 49 -6.33 -13.34 4.42
C THR A 49 -6.16 -13.12 2.92
N ILE A 50 -6.23 -14.21 2.15
CA ILE A 50 -6.19 -14.17 0.68
C ILE A 50 -7.37 -13.35 0.14
N ASN A 51 -8.56 -13.50 0.72
CA ASN A 51 -9.76 -12.81 0.25
C ASN A 51 -9.61 -11.30 0.40
N GLU A 52 -9.16 -10.83 1.57
CA GLU A 52 -8.87 -9.40 1.78
C GLU A 52 -7.81 -8.90 0.80
N MET A 53 -6.78 -9.70 0.48
CA MET A 53 -5.76 -9.34 -0.51
C MET A 53 -6.39 -9.14 -1.90
N GLN A 54 -7.26 -10.06 -2.32
CA GLN A 54 -7.93 -10.00 -3.61
C GLN A 54 -8.93 -8.84 -3.67
N GLU A 55 -9.73 -8.63 -2.62
CA GLU A 55 -10.64 -7.49 -2.49
C GLU A 55 -9.89 -6.15 -2.54
N THR A 56 -8.74 -6.06 -1.86
CA THR A 56 -7.90 -4.85 -1.92
C THR A 56 -7.31 -4.63 -3.31
N ILE A 57 -6.89 -5.71 -3.99
CA ILE A 57 -6.43 -5.62 -5.38
C ILE A 57 -7.57 -5.16 -6.30
N ASP A 58 -8.78 -5.68 -6.11
CA ASP A 58 -9.96 -5.27 -6.88
C ASP A 58 -10.28 -3.80 -6.65
N ASP A 59 -10.25 -3.32 -5.40
CA ASP A 59 -10.43 -1.91 -5.07
C ASP A 59 -9.43 -0.98 -5.77
N TYR A 60 -8.12 -1.30 -5.72
CA TYR A 60 -7.10 -0.50 -6.41
C TYR A 60 -7.25 -0.49 -7.94
N ILE A 61 -7.81 -1.55 -8.54
CA ILE A 61 -8.03 -1.63 -9.98
C ILE A 61 -9.32 -0.91 -10.38
N ASP A 62 -10.42 -1.19 -9.68
CA ASP A 62 -11.76 -0.77 -10.06
C ASP A 62 -12.02 0.70 -9.66
N ASN A 63 -11.44 1.16 -8.53
CA ASN A 63 -11.52 2.54 -8.03
C ASN A 63 -10.24 3.34 -8.29
N ARG A 64 -9.47 2.94 -9.30
CA ARG A 64 -8.14 3.50 -9.60
C ARG A 64 -8.12 5.03 -9.70
N GLN A 65 -9.09 5.61 -10.38
CA GLN A 65 -9.11 7.06 -10.60
C GLN A 65 -9.38 7.82 -9.30
N GLU A 66 -10.29 7.31 -8.46
CA GLU A 66 -10.61 7.91 -7.16
C GLU A 66 -9.37 7.95 -6.26
N HIS A 67 -8.63 6.84 -6.16
CA HIS A 67 -7.37 6.80 -5.41
C HIS A 67 -6.32 7.81 -5.91
N LEU A 68 -6.24 8.04 -7.23
CA LEU A 68 -5.31 9.02 -7.80
C LEU A 68 -5.77 10.46 -7.52
N ASP A 69 -7.07 10.72 -7.58
CA ASP A 69 -7.65 12.03 -7.30
C ASP A 69 -7.48 12.40 -5.82
N ASP A 70 -7.71 11.44 -4.92
CA ASP A 70 -7.48 11.58 -3.48
C ASP A 70 -6.00 11.83 -3.17
N GLN A 71 -5.09 11.10 -3.83
CA GLN A 71 -3.66 11.33 -3.70
C GLN A 71 -3.29 12.76 -4.13
N GLN A 72 -3.84 13.24 -5.24
CA GLN A 72 -3.59 14.60 -5.70
C GLN A 72 -4.10 15.65 -4.70
N GLN A 73 -5.29 15.45 -4.12
CA GLN A 73 -5.82 16.35 -3.08
C GLN A 73 -4.92 16.36 -1.84
N TYR A 74 -4.42 15.20 -1.42
CA TYR A 74 -3.47 15.07 -0.32
C TYR A 74 -2.19 15.86 -0.61
N ASP A 75 -1.60 15.68 -1.79
CA ASP A 75 -0.35 16.36 -2.19
C ASP A 75 -0.53 17.90 -2.23
N LEU A 76 -1.69 18.37 -2.71
CA LEU A 76 -2.04 19.80 -2.69
C LEU A 76 -2.16 20.34 -1.26
N ALA A 77 -2.84 19.61 -0.38
CA ALA A 77 -2.99 20.00 1.02
C ALA A 77 -1.65 20.03 1.76
N GLU A 78 -0.77 19.05 1.52
CA GLU A 78 0.59 19.03 2.06
C GLU A 78 1.39 20.23 1.57
N LEU A 79 1.32 20.56 0.27
CA LEU A 79 1.99 21.72 -0.29
C LEU A 79 1.48 23.03 0.33
N GLU A 80 0.16 23.20 0.48
CA GLU A 80 -0.43 24.36 1.15
C GLU A 80 0.04 24.50 2.61
N PHE A 81 0.07 23.38 3.34
CA PHE A 81 0.56 23.36 4.72
C PHE A 81 2.04 23.74 4.81
N MET A 82 2.89 23.14 3.98
CA MET A 82 4.34 23.42 3.96
C MET A 82 4.64 24.86 3.54
N ASN A 83 3.90 25.43 2.60
CA ASN A 83 4.04 26.83 2.21
C ASN A 83 3.67 27.79 3.35
N LYS A 84 2.71 27.41 4.19
CA LYS A 84 2.23 28.26 5.29
C LYS A 84 3.06 28.13 6.56
N TYR A 85 3.60 26.95 6.84
CA TYR A 85 4.23 26.63 8.14
C TYR A 85 5.63 26.01 8.03
N GLY A 86 6.08 25.59 6.85
CA GLY A 86 7.31 24.83 6.65
C GLY A 86 8.62 25.58 6.87
N THR A 87 8.60 26.91 7.02
CA THR A 87 9.77 27.73 7.35
C THR A 87 9.86 28.17 8.81
N LEU A 88 8.92 27.77 9.68
CA LEU A 88 9.01 28.10 11.11
C LEU A 88 10.01 27.16 11.80
N ASN A 89 11.20 27.72 12.05
CA ASN A 89 12.31 27.25 12.90
C ASN A 89 13.45 26.50 12.19
N ALA A 90 14.26 27.26 11.46
CA ALA A 90 15.71 27.06 11.41
C ALA A 90 16.38 28.32 12.00
N ASP A 91 16.14 28.59 13.28
CA ASP A 91 16.88 29.54 14.12
C ASP A 91 17.40 28.82 15.37
#